data_AF-A0A811ZYK4-F1
#
_entry.id   AF-A0A811ZYK4-F1
#
_cell.length_a   1.000
_cell.length_b   1.000
_cell.length_c   1.000
_cell.angle_alpha   90.00
_cell.angle_beta   90.00
_cell.angle_gamma   90.00
#
_symmetry.space_group_name_H-M   'P 1'
#
loop_
_entity.id
_entity.type
_entity.pdbx_description
1 polymer ?
#
loop_
_entity_poly.entity_id
_entity_poly.type
_entity_poly.pdbx_seq_one_letter_code
_entity_poly.pdbx_strand_id
1 'polypeptide(L)'
;MLPPLVALLKNGEFKVQKEAVWTMANFRTGGTIDQLIHLVHSGVLEPLVNLLTIQDTKIVITIPDVISFILQAAEKLSEKENLCLLIEEISGIDKIETLQLHENPQVALTALNIIKNHFCEREESGAILPALDQENEFLNCLTKKYQGPTTSKQRTKP
;
A
#
# COMPACT_ATOMS: atom_id res chain seq x y z
N MET A 1 20.97 -3.20 -20.09
CA MET A 1 20.09 -4.32 -20.48
C MET A 1 19.56 -4.97 -19.21
N LEU A 2 18.38 -4.57 -18.77
CA LEU A 2 17.60 -5.29 -17.76
C LEU A 2 16.68 -6.22 -18.57
N PRO A 3 16.81 -7.56 -18.54
CA PRO A 3 15.71 -8.44 -18.96
C PRO A 3 14.41 -7.96 -18.31
N PRO A 4 13.22 -8.12 -18.91
CA PRO A 4 12.01 -7.45 -18.45
C PRO A 4 11.71 -7.94 -17.02
N LEU A 5 12.10 -7.13 -16.03
CA LEU A 5 11.97 -7.42 -14.60
C LEU A 5 10.52 -7.77 -14.26
N VAL A 6 9.59 -7.17 -15.01
CA VAL A 6 8.16 -7.49 -15.05
C VAL A 6 7.91 -8.97 -15.36
N ALA A 7 8.54 -9.55 -16.38
CA ALA A 7 8.38 -10.96 -16.72
C ALA A 7 8.94 -11.90 -15.64
N LEU A 8 10.04 -11.51 -14.99
CA LEU A 8 10.61 -12.28 -13.88
C LEU A 8 9.70 -12.21 -12.63
N LEU A 9 9.12 -11.05 -12.34
CA LEU A 9 8.15 -10.88 -11.27
C LEU A 9 6.85 -11.65 -11.56
N LYS A 10 6.41 -11.69 -12.82
CA LYS A 10 5.14 -12.33 -13.22
C LYS A 10 5.26 -13.86 -13.35
N ASN A 11 6.33 -14.35 -13.99
CA ASN A 11 6.45 -15.76 -14.42
C ASN A 11 7.66 -16.49 -13.82
N GLY A 12 8.53 -15.79 -13.10
CA GLY A 12 9.72 -16.41 -12.50
C GLY A 12 9.36 -17.36 -11.37
N GLU A 13 10.24 -18.33 -11.12
CA GLU A 13 10.15 -19.12 -9.89
C GLU A 13 10.24 -18.22 -8.66
N PHE A 14 9.64 -18.63 -7.54
CA PHE A 14 9.57 -17.79 -6.34
C PHE A 14 10.93 -17.24 -5.88
N LYS A 15 12.01 -18.03 -5.99
CA LYS A 15 13.37 -17.56 -5.68
C LYS A 15 13.78 -16.37 -6.57
N VAL A 16 13.48 -16.43 -7.86
CA VAL A 16 13.78 -15.37 -8.83
C VAL A 16 12.89 -14.16 -8.60
N GLN A 17 11.60 -14.35 -8.27
CA GLN A 17 10.70 -13.25 -7.91
C GLN A 17 11.22 -12.48 -6.68
N LYS A 18 11.75 -13.18 -5.68
CA LYS A 18 12.35 -12.53 -4.51
C LYS A 18 13.55 -11.66 -4.89
N GLU A 19 14.47 -12.18 -5.70
CA GLU A 19 15.60 -11.39 -6.19
C GLU A 19 15.15 -10.21 -7.06
N ALA A 20 14.06 -10.35 -7.81
CA ALA A 20 13.47 -9.26 -8.58
C ALA A 20 12.86 -8.17 -7.67
N VAL A 21 12.17 -8.54 -6.58
CA VAL A 21 11.68 -7.58 -5.57
C VAL A 21 12.84 -6.87 -4.89
N TRP A 22 13.92 -7.59 -4.53
CA TRP A 22 15.13 -6.98 -4.00
C TRP A 22 15.79 -6.02 -5.00
N THR A 23 15.79 -6.39 -6.28
CA THR A 23 16.28 -5.52 -7.35
C THR A 23 15.44 -4.24 -7.43
N MET A 24 14.11 -4.32 -7.28
CA MET A 24 13.24 -3.15 -7.18
C MET A 24 13.58 -2.25 -5.98
N ALA A 25 13.82 -2.84 -4.80
CA ALA A 25 14.21 -2.07 -3.61
C ALA A 25 15.55 -1.33 -3.81
N ASN A 26 16.48 -1.93 -4.56
CA ASN A 26 17.78 -1.33 -4.87
C ASN A 26 17.69 -0.12 -5.82
N PHE A 27 16.58 0.09 -6.53
CA PHE A 27 16.40 1.31 -7.33
C PHE A 27 16.41 2.58 -6.46
N ARG A 28 16.05 2.49 -5.18
CA ARG A 28 16.08 3.63 -4.26
C ARG A 28 17.49 4.21 -4.08
N THR A 29 18.52 3.36 -4.10
CA THR A 29 19.91 3.76 -3.81
C THR A 29 20.78 3.88 -5.05
N GLY A 30 20.46 3.16 -6.13
CA GLY A 30 21.30 3.12 -7.35
C GLY A 30 20.54 3.36 -8.66
N GLY A 31 19.23 3.60 -8.62
CA GLY A 31 18.39 3.79 -9.80
C GLY A 31 18.11 5.26 -10.11
N THR A 32 17.74 5.54 -11.36
CA THR A 32 17.19 6.84 -11.77
C THR A 32 15.66 6.81 -11.71
N ILE A 33 15.04 7.98 -11.49
CA ILE A 33 13.57 8.11 -11.50
C ILE A 33 13.01 7.70 -12.86
N ASP A 34 13.65 8.10 -13.97
CA ASP A 34 13.21 7.76 -15.33
C ASP A 34 13.16 6.23 -15.57
N GLN A 35 14.16 5.49 -15.08
CA GLN A 35 14.15 4.03 -15.16
C GLN A 35 13.00 3.42 -14.34
N LEU A 36 12.71 3.99 -13.17
CA LEU A 36 11.60 3.53 -12.34
C LEU A 36 10.26 3.75 -13.02
N ILE A 37 10.03 4.92 -13.61
CA ILE A 37 8.79 5.21 -14.35
C ILE A 37 8.67 4.32 -15.59
N HIS A 38 9.76 4.09 -16.31
CA HIS A 38 9.75 3.16 -17.44
C HIS A 38 9.32 1.73 -17.00
N LEU A 39 9.73 1.28 -15.81
CA LEU A 39 9.28 0.00 -15.25
C LEU A 39 7.80 0.01 -14.87
N VAL A 40 7.31 1.11 -14.31
CA VAL A 40 5.88 1.32 -14.02
C VAL A 40 5.06 1.20 -15.30
N HIS A 41 5.43 1.93 -16.36
CA HIS A 41 4.79 1.86 -17.67
C HIS A 41 4.91 0.47 -18.32
N SER A 42 5.93 -0.31 -17.96
CA SER A 42 6.07 -1.70 -18.42
C SER A 42 5.16 -2.69 -17.66
N GLY A 43 4.39 -2.22 -16.66
CA GLY A 43 3.45 -3.05 -15.90
C GLY A 43 4.06 -3.76 -14.68
N VAL A 44 5.09 -3.18 -14.06
CA VAL A 44 5.74 -3.81 -12.88
C VAL A 44 4.84 -3.84 -11.63
N LEU A 45 3.83 -2.98 -11.55
CA LEU A 45 2.97 -2.86 -10.37
C LEU A 45 2.06 -4.06 -10.15
N GLU A 46 1.42 -4.58 -11.20
CA GLU A 46 0.53 -5.74 -11.13
C GLU A 46 1.19 -6.95 -10.44
N PRO A 47 2.38 -7.43 -10.87
CA PRO A 47 3.02 -8.56 -10.22
C PRO A 47 3.52 -8.22 -8.80
N LEU A 48 3.95 -6.99 -8.52
CA LEU A 48 4.31 -6.58 -7.14
C LEU A 48 3.12 -6.66 -6.20
N VAL A 49 1.97 -6.11 -6.61
CA VAL A 49 0.73 -6.16 -5.85
C VAL A 49 0.25 -7.60 -5.65
N ASN A 50 0.41 -8.47 -6.65
CA ASN A 50 0.09 -9.89 -6.50
C ASN A 50 0.99 -10.61 -5.51
N LEU A 51 2.27 -10.26 -5.42
CA LEU A 51 3.20 -10.85 -4.45
C LEU A 51 2.89 -10.45 -3.00
N LEU A 52 2.09 -9.40 -2.75
CA LEU A 52 1.66 -9.02 -1.39
C LEU A 52 0.80 -10.09 -0.70
N THR A 53 0.18 -11.00 -1.45
CA THR A 53 -0.64 -12.08 -0.85
C THR A 53 0.20 -13.26 -0.37
N ILE A 54 1.53 -13.24 -0.59
CA ILE A 54 2.44 -14.31 -0.18
C ILE A 54 2.86 -14.09 1.27
N GLN A 55 2.78 -15.14 2.09
CA GLN A 55 3.22 -15.12 3.49
C GLN A 55 4.75 -15.26 3.63
N ASP A 56 5.52 -14.40 2.94
CA ASP A 56 6.98 -14.28 3.14
C ASP A 56 7.26 -12.92 3.79
N THR A 57 7.75 -12.96 5.04
CA THR A 57 7.96 -11.76 5.86
C THR A 57 8.82 -10.71 5.17
N LYS A 58 9.84 -11.12 4.41
CA LYS A 58 10.74 -10.15 3.76
C LYS A 58 10.04 -9.46 2.60
N ILE A 59 9.27 -10.22 1.83
CA ILE A 59 8.52 -9.71 0.67
C ILE A 59 7.41 -8.76 1.12
N VAL A 60 6.65 -9.14 2.15
CA VAL A 60 5.55 -8.31 2.68
C VAL A 60 6.06 -7.02 3.33
N ILE A 61 7.29 -6.97 3.82
CA ILE A 61 7.93 -5.71 4.27
C ILE A 61 8.42 -4.89 3.08
N THR A 62 9.08 -5.53 2.13
CA THR A 62 9.82 -4.83 1.06
C THR A 62 8.88 -4.24 0.00
N ILE A 63 7.81 -4.94 -0.37
CA ILE A 63 6.92 -4.49 -1.45
C ILE A 63 6.18 -3.19 -1.10
N PRO A 64 5.55 -3.03 0.09
CA PRO A 64 4.93 -1.76 0.47
C PRO A 64 5.93 -0.60 0.45
N ASP A 65 7.17 -0.82 0.88
CA ASP A 65 8.23 0.19 0.82
C ASP A 65 8.57 0.58 -0.63
N VAL A 66 8.62 -0.40 -1.54
CA VAL A 66 8.82 -0.16 -2.98
C VAL A 66 7.64 0.61 -3.58
N ILE A 67 6.40 0.24 -3.26
CA ILE A 67 5.20 0.94 -3.75
C ILE A 67 5.19 2.40 -3.27
N SER A 68 5.47 2.63 -1.99
CA SER A 68 5.59 3.98 -1.41
C SER A 68 6.65 4.82 -2.14
N PHE A 69 7.79 4.21 -2.47
CA PHE A 69 8.85 4.89 -3.22
C PHE A 69 8.42 5.24 -4.65
N ILE A 70 7.75 4.32 -5.36
CA ILE A 70 7.22 4.57 -6.72
C ILE A 70 6.22 5.73 -6.70
N LEU A 71 5.31 5.76 -5.72
CA LEU A 71 4.33 6.84 -5.57
C LEU A 71 5.00 8.20 -5.30
N GLN A 72 6.03 8.24 -4.45
CA GLN A 72 6.82 9.45 -4.20
C GLN A 72 7.60 9.91 -5.45
N ALA A 73 8.09 8.97 -6.26
CA ALA A 73 8.76 9.29 -7.51
C ALA A 73 7.79 9.88 -8.54
N ALA A 74 6.58 9.33 -8.66
CA ALA A 74 5.52 9.84 -9.53
C ALA A 74 5.04 11.24 -9.11
N GLU A 75 5.01 11.52 -7.79
CA GLU A 75 4.68 12.85 -7.27
C GLU A 75 5.66 13.93 -7.73
N LYS A 76 6.95 13.61 -7.83
CA LYS A 76 7.97 14.54 -8.36
C LYS A 76 7.81 14.81 -9.86
N LEU A 77 7.19 13.89 -10.59
CA LEU A 77 6.98 13.97 -12.03
C LEU A 77 5.57 14.43 -12.42
N SER A 78 4.70 14.73 -11.44
CA SER A 78 3.29 15.07 -11.67
C SER A 78 2.52 13.98 -12.44
N GLU A 79 2.91 12.71 -12.28
CA GLU A 79 2.22 11.54 -12.84
C GLU A 79 1.48 10.72 -11.76
N LYS A 80 1.31 11.30 -10.57
CA LYS A 80 0.73 10.64 -9.40
C LYS A 80 -0.71 10.19 -9.66
N GLU A 81 -1.54 11.00 -10.29
CA GLU A 81 -2.94 10.67 -10.57
C GLU A 81 -3.06 9.40 -11.43
N ASN A 82 -2.30 9.32 -12.53
CA ASN A 82 -2.28 8.16 -13.41
C ASN A 82 -1.84 6.90 -12.67
N LEU A 83 -0.84 7.03 -11.80
CA LEU A 83 -0.34 5.92 -11.01
C LEU A 83 -1.35 5.42 -9.97
N CYS A 84 -2.02 6.35 -9.28
CA CYS A 84 -3.07 6.00 -8.31
C CYS A 84 -4.22 5.26 -8.99
N LEU A 85 -4.69 5.74 -10.14
CA LEU A 85 -5.72 5.07 -10.95
C LEU A 85 -5.29 3.66 -11.36
N LEU A 86 -4.04 3.49 -11.79
CA LEU A 86 -3.51 2.18 -12.15
C LEU A 86 -3.48 1.22 -10.95
N ILE A 87 -3.12 1.71 -9.75
CA ILE A 87 -3.12 0.89 -8.53
C ILE A 87 -4.54 0.49 -8.11
N GLU A 88 -5.51 1.37 -8.32
CA GLU A 88 -6.93 1.09 -8.08
C GLU A 88 -7.46 0.01 -9.05
N GLU A 89 -7.13 0.12 -10.35
CA GLU A 89 -7.56 -0.83 -11.38
C GLU A 89 -7.07 -2.26 -11.14
N ILE A 90 -5.85 -2.42 -10.59
CA ILE A 90 -5.28 -3.73 -10.25
C ILE A 90 -5.69 -4.25 -8.86
N SER A 91 -6.72 -3.64 -8.23
CA SER A 91 -7.16 -3.93 -6.87
C SER A 91 -6.01 -3.86 -5.84
N GLY A 92 -5.05 -2.96 -6.08
CA GLY A 92 -3.89 -2.78 -5.22
C GLY A 92 -4.25 -2.13 -3.88
N ILE A 93 -5.25 -1.24 -3.90
CA ILE A 93 -5.75 -0.57 -2.69
C ILE A 93 -6.28 -1.60 -1.67
N ASP A 94 -7.14 -2.52 -2.08
CA ASP A 94 -7.72 -3.56 -1.20
C ASP A 94 -6.64 -4.44 -0.54
N LYS A 95 -5.63 -4.81 -1.33
CA LYS A 95 -4.49 -5.62 -0.85
C LYS A 95 -3.64 -4.83 0.14
N ILE A 96 -3.40 -3.54 -0.11
CA ILE A 96 -2.67 -2.67 0.82
C ILE A 96 -3.50 -2.40 2.09
N GLU A 97 -4.82 -2.25 2.00
CA GLU A 97 -5.69 -2.09 3.18
C GLU A 97 -5.63 -3.35 4.07
N THR A 98 -5.61 -4.53 3.46
CA THR A 98 -5.47 -5.80 4.21
C THR A 98 -4.16 -5.84 5.01
N LEU A 99 -3.08 -5.23 4.52
CA LEU A 99 -1.80 -5.15 5.23
C LEU A 99 -1.84 -4.28 6.48
N GLN A 100 -2.84 -3.40 6.64
CA GLN A 100 -3.01 -2.61 7.87
C GLN A 100 -3.32 -3.48 9.09
N LEU A 101 -3.85 -4.69 8.87
CA LEU A 101 -4.13 -5.68 9.92
C LEU A 101 -2.99 -6.71 10.10
N HIS A 102 -1.86 -6.51 9.44
CA HIS A 102 -0.74 -7.45 9.48
C HIS A 102 -0.05 -7.44 10.86
N GLU A 103 0.40 -8.61 11.31
CA GLU A 103 1.04 -8.79 12.64
C GLU A 103 2.32 -7.95 12.81
N ASN A 104 3.00 -7.65 11.69
CA ASN A 104 4.17 -6.80 11.69
C ASN A 104 3.78 -5.31 11.69
N PRO A 105 4.15 -4.54 12.73
CA PRO A 105 3.76 -3.14 12.86
C PRO A 105 4.37 -2.24 11.78
N GLN A 106 5.54 -2.57 11.24
CA GLN A 106 6.16 -1.79 10.16
C GLN A 106 5.35 -1.90 8.87
N VAL A 107 4.90 -3.12 8.55
CA VAL A 107 4.04 -3.37 7.38
C VAL A 107 2.73 -2.59 7.51
N ALA A 108 2.08 -2.71 8.67
CA ALA A 108 0.83 -2.03 8.94
C ALA A 108 0.98 -0.49 8.86
N LEU A 109 2.06 0.06 9.43
CA LEU A 109 2.34 1.49 9.40
C LEU A 109 2.64 2.00 7.98
N THR A 110 3.46 1.28 7.20
CA THR A 110 3.76 1.64 5.82
C THR A 110 2.50 1.60 4.96
N ALA A 111 1.68 0.56 5.09
CA ALA A 111 0.40 0.45 4.40
C ALA A 111 -0.55 1.60 4.74
N LEU A 112 -0.68 1.93 6.03
CA LEU A 112 -1.47 3.06 6.51
C LEU A 112 -0.99 4.38 5.90
N ASN A 113 0.32 4.61 5.88
CA ASN A 113 0.92 5.83 5.33
C ASN A 113 0.69 5.96 3.82
N ILE A 114 0.73 4.85 3.07
CA ILE A 114 0.42 4.84 1.64
C ILE A 114 -1.03 5.27 1.40
N ILE A 115 -1.98 4.64 2.09
CA ILE A 115 -3.40 4.98 1.97
C ILE A 115 -3.63 6.45 2.34
N LYS A 116 -3.13 6.89 3.50
CA LYS A 116 -3.32 8.25 3.99
C LYS A 116 -2.79 9.34 3.05
N ASN A 117 -1.61 9.14 2.46
CA ASN A 117 -0.94 10.20 1.68
C ASN A 117 -1.31 10.21 0.20
N HIS A 118 -1.86 9.11 -0.32
CA HIS A 118 -2.08 8.94 -1.76
C HIS A 118 -3.52 8.59 -2.16
N PHE A 119 -4.30 7.96 -1.27
CA PHE A 119 -5.63 7.42 -1.60
C PHE A 119 -6.75 7.91 -0.67
N CYS A 120 -6.43 8.51 0.48
CA CYS A 120 -7.41 9.20 1.31
C CYS A 120 -7.80 10.49 0.59
N GLU A 121 -9.08 10.63 0.25
CA GLU A 121 -9.61 11.77 -0.49
C GLU A 121 -9.01 13.08 0.06
N ARG A 122 -8.40 13.87 -0.82
CA ARG A 122 -8.18 15.28 -0.52
C ARG A 122 -9.58 15.90 -0.49
N GLU A 123 -10.19 15.98 0.68
CA GLU A 123 -11.18 17.01 0.93
C GLU A 123 -10.47 18.35 0.71
N GLU A 124 -10.61 18.90 -0.50
CA GLU A 124 -10.39 20.32 -0.72
C GLU A 124 -11.43 21.06 0.13
N SER A 125 -11.06 21.44 1.35
CA SER A 125 -11.39 22.71 2.02
C SER A 125 -11.36 22.57 3.55
N GLY A 126 -10.30 23.09 4.16
CA GLY A 126 -10.40 23.81 5.42
C GLY A 126 -10.71 23.02 6.69
N ALA A 127 -9.77 22.21 7.17
CA ALA A 127 -9.58 22.03 8.61
C ALA A 127 -8.13 21.67 8.91
N ILE A 128 -7.39 22.61 9.50
CA ILE A 128 -6.20 22.30 10.28
C ILE A 128 -6.71 21.48 11.46
N LEU A 129 -6.54 20.16 11.45
CA LEU A 129 -6.68 19.39 12.68
C LEU A 129 -5.38 19.55 13.47
N PRO A 130 -5.42 20.15 14.67
CA PRO A 130 -4.25 20.24 15.53
C PRO A 130 -3.82 18.83 15.89
N ALA A 131 -2.51 18.60 15.86
CA ALA A 131 -1.91 17.41 16.43
C ALA A 131 -2.47 17.20 17.85
N LEU A 132 -2.77 15.94 18.19
CA LEU A 132 -3.33 15.45 19.46
C LEU A 132 -4.86 15.19 19.48
N ASP A 133 -5.36 14.29 18.62
CA ASP A 133 -6.57 13.48 18.93
C ASP A 133 -6.77 12.22 18.04
N GLN A 134 -5.73 11.79 17.31
CA GLN A 134 -5.83 10.69 16.33
C GLN A 134 -6.03 9.29 16.95
N GLU A 135 -5.85 9.12 18.26
CA GLU A 135 -6.05 7.83 18.94
C GLU A 135 -7.54 7.56 19.24
N ASN A 136 -8.33 8.61 19.46
CA ASN A 136 -9.75 8.51 19.79
C ASN A 136 -10.64 8.28 18.55
N GLU A 137 -10.30 8.88 17.42
CA GLU A 137 -11.00 8.63 16.15
C GLU A 137 -10.67 7.24 15.59
N PHE A 138 -9.45 6.76 15.82
CA PHE A 138 -8.99 5.42 15.50
C PHE A 138 -9.78 4.33 16.27
N LEU A 139 -9.97 4.50 17.59
CA LEU A 139 -10.81 3.59 18.38
C LEU A 139 -12.29 3.64 17.96
N ASN A 140 -12.80 4.80 17.57
CA ASN A 140 -14.18 4.94 17.09
C ASN A 140 -14.42 4.26 15.74
N CYS A 141 -13.43 4.25 14.84
CA CYS A 141 -13.53 3.57 13.56
C CYS A 141 -13.41 2.04 13.70
N LEU A 142 -12.52 1.57 14.59
CA LEU A 142 -12.42 0.16 14.94
C LEU A 142 -13.68 -0.37 15.64
N THR A 143 -14.23 0.36 16.62
CA THR A 143 -15.43 -0.06 17.35
C THR A 143 -16.67 -0.17 16.45
N LYS A 144 -16.82 0.72 15.45
CA LYS A 144 -17.91 0.62 14.46
C LYS A 144 -17.80 -0.60 13.54
N LYS A 145 -16.58 -1.06 13.21
CA LYS A 145 -16.35 -2.21 12.31
C LYS A 145 -16.55 -3.57 13.01
N TYR A 146 -16.45 -3.62 14.34
CA TYR A 146 -16.58 -4.87 15.14
C TYR A 146 -17.86 -4.98 15.99
N GLN A 147 -18.76 -3.99 15.98
CA GLN A 147 -20.10 -4.13 16.55
C GLN A 147 -21.03 -4.86 15.58
N GLY A 148 -21.03 -6.20 15.66
CA GLY A 148 -22.15 -7.01 15.16
C GLY A 148 -23.46 -6.64 15.87
N PRO A 149 -24.63 -6.95 15.29
CA PRO A 149 -25.92 -6.52 15.81
C PRO A 149 -26.23 -7.25 17.12
N THR A 150 -25.98 -6.61 18.25
CA THR A 150 -26.49 -7.10 19.54
C THR A 150 -27.80 -6.40 19.85
N THR A 151 -28.89 -7.14 19.60
CA THR A 151 -30.24 -6.78 20.02
C THR A 151 -30.28 -6.67 21.55
N SER A 152 -30.37 -5.46 22.09
CA SER A 152 -30.63 -5.24 23.51
C SER A 152 -32.14 -5.24 23.77
N LYS A 153 -32.67 -6.38 24.24
CA LYS A 153 -33.99 -6.44 24.87
C LYS A 153 -33.97 -5.55 26.12
N GLN A 154 -34.81 -4.51 26.13
CA GLN A 154 -35.12 -3.72 27.32
C GLN A 154 -35.62 -4.65 28.44
N ARG A 155 -34.98 -4.57 29.61
CA ARG A 155 -35.53 -5.11 30.86
C ARG A 155 -35.92 -3.93 31.75
N THR A 156 -37.24 -3.82 31.93
CA THR A 156 -37.97 -2.95 32.84
C THR A 156 -37.43 -3.05 34.28
N LYS A 157 -37.30 -1.89 34.94
CA LYS A 157 -37.05 -1.81 36.38
C LYS A 157 -38.39 -1.79 37.15
N PRO A 158 -38.46 -2.42 38.34
CA PRO A 158 -39.61 -2.34 39.24
C PRO A 158 -39.73 -0.98 39.92
#